data_AF-A0A6A2WZQ6-F1
#
_entry.id   AF-A0A6A2WZQ6-F1
#
_cell.length_a   1.000
_cell.length_b   1.000
_cell.length_c   1.000
_cell.angle_alpha   90.00
_cell.angle_beta   90.00
_cell.angle_gamma   90.00
#
_symmetry.space_group_name_H-M   'P 1'
#
loop_
_entity.id
_entity.type
_entity.pdbx_description
1 polymer ?
#
loop_
_entity_poly.entity_id
_entity_poly.type
_entity_poly.pdbx_seq_one_letter_code
_entity_poly.pdbx_strand_id
1 'polypeptide(L)'
;MTKVMKINGETMKLKTPVTAEEVLRDYPGHVVLESEAVKHYGIRAKPLQSHQRLEPKRLYFLVVVPEAPKERIPRRVRSGINMSAKDRLQSLMLSRRSVSDLTLLKPTISIPEGEEEGEGGSGATRVKMRLPKAEVERLMKESVNEEEAAEKIMQLCMGKTGNSPRGEVAERRQVHCDGGRGSIGEVFKAREKRVSFMAMNGARSQVAVSS
;
A
#
# COMPACT_ATOMS: atom_id res chain seq x y z
N MET A 1 -33.57 -23.57 -22.76
CA MET A 1 -32.72 -24.47 -21.95
C MET A 1 -31.47 -23.71 -21.58
N THR A 2 -31.07 -23.82 -20.33
CA THR A 2 -29.90 -23.16 -19.75
C THR A 2 -28.87 -24.21 -19.36
N LYS A 3 -27.58 -23.87 -19.45
CA LYS A 3 -26.49 -24.75 -19.03
C LYS A 3 -25.83 -24.19 -17.78
N VAL A 4 -25.69 -25.00 -16.75
CA VAL A 4 -24.85 -24.69 -15.59
C VAL A 4 -23.68 -25.66 -15.62
N MET A 5 -22.46 -25.14 -15.55
CA MET A 5 -21.23 -25.93 -15.60
C MET A 5 -20.48 -25.81 -14.27
N LYS A 6 -20.11 -26.95 -13.69
CA LYS A 6 -19.27 -27.01 -12.49
C LYS A 6 -17.80 -26.82 -12.87
N ILE A 7 -16.97 -26.51 -11.88
CA ILE A 7 -15.51 -26.47 -12.04
C ILE A 7 -14.91 -27.79 -12.54
N ASN A 8 -15.58 -28.91 -12.31
CA ASN A 8 -15.17 -30.24 -12.78
C ASN A 8 -15.43 -30.46 -14.29
N GLY A 9 -16.00 -29.49 -15.00
CA GLY A 9 -16.41 -29.62 -16.40
C GLY A 9 -17.77 -30.32 -16.61
N GLU A 10 -18.38 -30.85 -15.55
CA GLU A 10 -19.73 -31.40 -15.60
C GLU A 10 -20.76 -30.31 -15.92
N THR A 11 -21.61 -30.55 -16.92
CA THR A 11 -22.64 -29.60 -17.35
C THR A 11 -24.04 -30.17 -17.11
N MET A 12 -24.84 -29.48 -16.31
CA MET A 12 -26.26 -29.76 -16.12
C MET A 12 -27.10 -28.85 -17.03
N LYS A 13 -28.09 -29.43 -17.71
CA LYS A 13 -28.99 -28.69 -18.58
C LYS A 13 -30.34 -28.52 -17.89
N LEU A 14 -30.74 -27.28 -17.63
CA LEU A 14 -31.96 -26.93 -16.92
C LEU A 14 -33.02 -26.36 -17.88
N LYS A 15 -34.27 -26.76 -17.70
CA LYS A 15 -35.41 -26.20 -18.45
C LYS A 15 -35.83 -24.90 -17.76
N THR A 16 -35.77 -23.78 -18.48
CA THR A 16 -36.20 -22.46 -18.00
C THR A 16 -37.73 -22.39 -17.88
N PRO A 17 -38.32 -21.68 -16.91
CA PRO A 17 -37.71 -20.72 -15.97
C PRO A 17 -37.19 -21.40 -14.70
N VAL A 18 -35.91 -21.20 -14.38
CA VAL A 18 -35.26 -21.69 -13.15
C VAL A 18 -34.57 -20.52 -12.49
N THR A 19 -34.68 -20.43 -11.17
CA THR A 19 -33.99 -19.40 -10.36
C THR A 19 -32.58 -19.85 -9.97
N ALA A 20 -31.69 -18.90 -9.69
CA ALA A 20 -30.38 -19.23 -9.15
C ALA A 20 -30.50 -19.95 -7.79
N GLU A 21 -31.49 -19.60 -6.98
CA GLU A 21 -31.78 -20.25 -5.69
C GLU A 21 -32.04 -21.75 -5.84
N GLU A 22 -32.84 -22.19 -6.81
CA GLU A 22 -33.11 -23.61 -7.07
C GLU A 22 -31.81 -24.39 -7.32
N VAL A 23 -30.87 -23.81 -8.06
CA VAL A 23 -29.56 -24.44 -8.33
C VAL A 23 -28.66 -24.43 -7.08
N LEU A 24 -28.73 -23.37 -6.28
CA LEU A 24 -27.91 -23.22 -5.07
C LEU A 24 -28.38 -24.12 -3.92
N ARG A 25 -29.66 -24.50 -3.89
CA ARG A 25 -30.20 -25.45 -2.90
C ARG A 25 -29.49 -26.80 -2.94
N ASP A 26 -29.15 -27.28 -4.12
CA ASP A 26 -28.45 -28.56 -4.31
C ASP A 26 -26.96 -28.46 -3.99
N TYR A 27 -26.41 -27.23 -3.92
CA TYR A 27 -24.97 -26.96 -3.78
C TYR A 27 -24.71 -25.82 -2.78
N PRO A 28 -24.78 -26.09 -1.46
CA PRO A 28 -24.47 -25.09 -0.44
C PRO A 28 -23.02 -24.60 -0.57
N GLY A 29 -22.76 -23.33 -0.26
CA GLY A 29 -21.43 -22.71 -0.33
C GLY A 29 -20.91 -22.41 -1.74
N HIS A 30 -21.73 -22.67 -2.77
CA HIS A 30 -21.41 -22.33 -4.15
C HIS A 30 -22.05 -20.99 -4.53
N VAL A 31 -21.54 -20.37 -5.59
CA VAL A 31 -22.15 -19.23 -6.26
C VAL A 31 -22.32 -19.51 -7.74
N VAL A 32 -23.37 -18.92 -8.32
CA VAL A 32 -23.63 -18.99 -9.76
C VAL A 32 -23.12 -17.70 -10.41
N LEU A 33 -22.21 -17.85 -11.37
CA LEU A 33 -21.67 -16.75 -12.18
C LEU A 33 -22.16 -16.87 -13.62
N GLU A 34 -22.42 -15.75 -14.27
CA GLU A 34 -22.75 -15.73 -15.69
C GLU A 34 -21.51 -15.85 -16.56
N SER A 35 -21.56 -16.67 -17.62
CA SER A 35 -20.40 -16.88 -18.50
C SER A 35 -19.95 -15.62 -19.24
N GLU A 36 -20.87 -14.75 -19.63
CA GLU A 36 -20.57 -13.46 -20.25
C GLU A 36 -19.81 -12.55 -19.28
N ALA A 37 -20.30 -12.44 -18.04
CA ALA A 37 -19.61 -11.69 -16.99
C ALA A 37 -18.23 -12.28 -16.66
N VAL A 38 -18.08 -13.60 -16.61
CA VAL A 38 -16.79 -14.26 -16.37
C VAL A 38 -15.81 -14.01 -17.53
N LYS A 39 -16.27 -13.96 -18.79
CA LYS A 39 -15.41 -13.61 -19.94
C LYS A 39 -14.85 -12.19 -19.83
N HIS A 40 -15.67 -11.24 -19.39
CA HIS A 40 -15.27 -9.83 -19.31
C HIS A 40 -14.52 -9.47 -18.03
N TYR A 41 -14.91 -10.04 -16.90
CA TYR A 41 -14.43 -9.65 -15.57
C TYR A 41 -13.59 -10.73 -14.88
N GLY A 42 -13.56 -11.97 -15.39
CA GLY A 42 -12.84 -13.08 -14.77
C GLY A 42 -13.29 -13.31 -13.32
N ILE A 43 -12.32 -13.37 -12.41
CA ILE A 43 -12.54 -13.52 -10.95
C ILE A 43 -13.32 -12.37 -10.30
N ARG A 44 -13.44 -11.22 -10.99
CA ARG A 44 -14.19 -10.05 -10.51
C ARG A 44 -15.65 -10.06 -10.96
N ALA A 45 -16.08 -11.10 -11.68
CA ALA A 45 -17.46 -11.23 -12.10
C ALA A 45 -18.39 -11.24 -10.88
N LYS A 46 -19.47 -10.46 -10.98
CA LYS A 46 -20.45 -10.35 -9.90
C LYS A 46 -21.27 -11.65 -9.81
N PRO A 47 -21.40 -12.25 -8.62
CA PRO A 47 -22.33 -13.36 -8.43
C PRO A 47 -23.78 -12.98 -8.72
N LEU A 48 -24.51 -13.91 -9.32
CA LEU A 48 -25.95 -13.76 -9.50
C LEU A 48 -26.65 -13.73 -8.15
N GLN A 49 -27.69 -12.92 -8.06
CA GLN A 49 -28.53 -12.88 -6.86
C GLN A 49 -29.38 -14.15 -6.79
N SER A 50 -29.69 -14.62 -5.58
CA SER A 50 -30.51 -15.83 -5.36
C SER A 50 -31.87 -15.77 -6.07
N HIS A 51 -32.53 -14.62 -6.00
CA HIS A 51 -33.84 -14.37 -6.61
C HIS A 51 -33.78 -14.09 -8.14
N GLN A 52 -32.58 -14.00 -8.73
CA GLN A 52 -32.45 -13.74 -10.16
C GLN A 52 -32.71 -15.01 -10.97
N ARG A 53 -33.49 -14.87 -12.05
CA ARG A 53 -33.79 -15.98 -12.96
C ARG A 53 -32.63 -16.22 -13.93
N LEU A 54 -32.42 -17.49 -14.28
CA LEU A 54 -31.45 -17.86 -15.28
C LEU A 54 -32.03 -17.65 -16.69
N GLU A 55 -31.37 -16.79 -17.46
CA GLU A 55 -31.70 -16.54 -18.86
C GLU A 55 -31.53 -17.79 -19.74
N PRO A 56 -32.45 -18.03 -20.70
CA PRO A 56 -32.36 -19.14 -21.64
C PRO A 56 -31.18 -18.98 -22.59
N LYS A 57 -30.64 -20.11 -23.10
CA LYS A 57 -29.50 -20.17 -24.03
C LYS A 57 -28.19 -19.59 -23.47
N ARG A 58 -28.15 -19.20 -22.20
CA ARG A 58 -26.94 -18.78 -21.49
C ARG A 58 -26.28 -19.93 -20.74
N LEU A 59 -24.97 -19.79 -20.55
CA LEU A 59 -24.16 -20.67 -19.72
C LEU A 59 -23.81 -19.96 -18.41
N TYR A 60 -23.90 -20.70 -17.32
CA TYR A 60 -23.53 -20.25 -15.99
C TYR A 60 -22.48 -21.18 -15.40
N PHE A 61 -21.62 -20.64 -14.55
CA PHE A 61 -20.61 -21.38 -13.83
C PHE A 61 -21.02 -21.51 -12.37
N LEU A 62 -20.97 -22.73 -11.85
CA LEU A 62 -21.14 -23.00 -10.43
C LEU A 62 -19.76 -23.12 -9.79
N VAL A 63 -19.41 -22.17 -8.93
CA VAL A 63 -18.07 -22.02 -8.37
C VAL A 63 -18.17 -22.00 -6.84
N VAL A 64 -17.29 -22.72 -6.16
CA VAL A 64 -17.14 -22.61 -4.69
C VAL A 64 -16.48 -21.27 -4.41
N VAL A 65 -17.09 -20.43 -3.56
CA VAL A 65 -16.42 -19.23 -3.07
C VAL A 65 -15.62 -19.65 -1.85
N PRO A 66 -14.26 -19.64 -1.90
CA PRO A 66 -13.49 -19.75 -0.68
C PRO A 66 -13.92 -18.59 0.22
N GLU A 67 -14.27 -18.87 1.47
CA GLU A 67 -14.56 -17.81 2.43
C GLU A 67 -13.33 -16.92 2.53
N ALA A 68 -13.34 -15.80 1.82
CA ALA A 68 -12.29 -14.81 1.97
C ALA A 68 -12.35 -14.37 3.43
N PRO A 69 -11.25 -14.48 4.22
CA PRO A 69 -11.24 -13.89 5.54
C PRO A 69 -11.64 -12.43 5.36
N LYS A 70 -12.66 -11.99 6.11
CA LYS A 70 -13.18 -10.62 6.07
C LYS A 70 -12.03 -9.68 6.40
N GLU A 71 -11.27 -9.30 5.38
CA GLU A 71 -10.09 -8.48 5.51
C GLU A 71 -10.62 -7.10 5.86
N ARG A 72 -10.52 -6.77 7.15
CA ARG A 72 -10.84 -5.46 7.66
C ARG A 72 -9.97 -4.50 6.86
N ILE A 73 -10.57 -3.83 5.87
CA ILE A 73 -9.93 -2.74 5.15
C ILE A 73 -9.31 -1.87 6.23
N PRO A 74 -7.97 -1.72 6.30
CA PRO A 74 -7.37 -0.81 7.25
C PRO A 74 -7.87 0.57 6.87
N ARG A 75 -8.88 1.04 7.62
CA ARG A 75 -9.44 2.37 7.50
C ARG A 75 -8.25 3.30 7.66
N ARG A 76 -7.82 3.91 6.56
CA ARG A 76 -6.88 5.03 6.62
C ARG A 76 -7.41 5.97 7.69
N VAL A 77 -6.66 6.14 8.76
CA VAL A 77 -6.98 7.08 9.83
C VAL A 77 -7.01 8.45 9.17
N ARG A 78 -8.20 8.90 8.79
CA ARG A 78 -8.42 10.28 8.39
C ARG A 78 -8.43 11.05 9.70
N SER A 79 -7.34 11.73 10.02
CA SER A 79 -7.42 12.75 11.05
C SER A 79 -8.46 13.77 10.60
N GLY A 80 -9.57 13.85 11.34
CA GLY A 80 -10.60 14.87 11.13
C GLY A 80 -10.07 16.20 11.64
N ILE A 81 -9.20 16.86 10.87
CA ILE A 81 -8.57 18.11 11.30
C ILE A 81 -9.51 19.30 10.98
N ASN A 82 -10.48 19.55 11.86
CA ASN A 82 -11.32 20.75 11.86
C ASN A 82 -10.59 21.95 12.50
N MET A 83 -9.44 22.33 11.96
CA MET A 83 -8.69 23.52 12.41
C MET A 83 -8.94 24.68 11.46
N SER A 84 -9.30 25.84 12.00
CA SER A 84 -9.41 27.09 11.23
C SER A 84 -8.05 27.48 10.63
N ALA A 85 -8.06 28.20 9.50
CA ALA A 85 -6.83 28.67 8.85
C ALA A 85 -5.95 29.50 9.82
N LYS A 86 -6.59 30.24 10.74
CA LYS A 86 -5.91 31.01 11.78
C LYS A 86 -5.18 30.10 12.77
N ASP A 87 -5.83 29.05 13.26
CA ASP A 87 -5.24 28.12 14.24
C ASP A 87 -4.08 27.33 13.62
N ARG A 88 -4.22 26.94 12.34
CA ARG A 88 -3.13 26.32 11.57
C ARG A 88 -1.91 27.24 11.46
N LEU A 89 -2.12 28.53 11.21
CA LEU A 89 -1.04 29.52 11.09
C LEU A 89 -0.35 29.77 12.44
N GLN A 90 -1.12 29.91 13.52
CA GLN A 90 -0.56 30.13 14.85
C GLN A 90 0.26 28.93 15.32
N SER A 91 -0.23 27.70 15.12
CA SER A 91 0.51 26.48 15.45
C SER A 91 1.84 26.38 14.67
N LEU A 92 1.82 26.75 13.38
CA LEU A 92 3.04 26.80 12.56
C LEU A 92 4.02 27.90 13.03
N MET A 93 3.52 29.07 13.41
CA MET A 93 4.34 30.16 13.94
C MET A 93 4.98 29.82 15.29
N LEU A 94 4.25 29.16 16.19
CA LEU A 94 4.77 28.68 17.47
C LEU A 94 5.85 27.61 17.26
N SER A 95 5.61 26.64 16.37
CA SER A 95 6.61 25.62 16.02
C SER A 95 7.87 26.21 15.38
N ARG A 96 7.77 27.38 14.73
CA ARG A 96 8.93 28.09 14.16
C ARG A 96 9.67 28.98 15.14
N ARG A 97 9.06 29.35 16.27
CA ARG A 97 9.76 30.05 17.38
C ARG A 97 10.44 29.05 18.32
N SER A 98 9.97 27.81 18.39
CA SER A 98 10.60 26.76 19.20
C SER A 98 11.91 26.20 18.64
N VAL A 99 12.37 26.64 17.45
CA VAL A 99 13.66 26.20 16.87
C VAL A 99 14.81 27.17 17.11
N SER A 100 14.57 28.36 17.68
CA SER A 100 15.65 29.29 18.04
C SER A 100 16.24 29.04 19.43
N ASP A 101 15.60 28.23 20.29
CA ASP A 101 16.12 27.90 21.63
C ASP A 101 16.56 26.43 21.77
N LEU A 102 16.42 25.60 20.73
CA LEU A 102 16.84 24.18 20.76
C LEU A 102 18.31 23.95 20.40
N THR A 103 19.07 24.99 20.06
CA THR A 103 20.54 24.87 19.95
C THR A 103 21.22 24.77 21.32
N LEU A 104 20.49 24.96 22.43
CA LEU A 104 21.05 24.91 23.79
C LEU A 104 20.45 23.84 24.71
N LEU A 105 19.39 23.12 24.31
CA LEU A 105 18.79 22.08 25.14
C LEU A 105 18.81 20.72 24.42
N LYS A 106 19.78 19.90 24.85
CA LYS A 106 19.90 18.46 24.62
C LYS A 106 18.51 17.79 24.75
N PRO A 107 18.02 17.05 23.74
CA PRO A 107 16.69 16.46 23.81
C PRO A 107 16.70 15.26 24.77
N THR A 108 16.23 15.48 26.00
CA THR A 108 15.81 14.43 26.92
C THR A 108 14.48 13.86 26.41
N ILE A 109 14.55 12.77 25.63
CA ILE A 109 13.39 11.92 25.38
C ILE A 109 13.43 10.83 26.44
N SER A 110 12.65 11.03 27.50
CA SER A 110 12.35 10.06 28.54
C SER A 110 11.25 9.09 28.06
N ILE A 111 11.58 7.82 27.93
CA ILE A 111 10.65 6.67 27.90
C ILE A 111 11.30 5.58 28.77
N PRO A 112 10.54 4.91 29.66
CA PRO A 112 11.03 4.47 30.97
C PRO A 112 11.98 3.28 30.89
N GLU A 113 12.97 3.34 31.76
CA GLU A 113 13.96 2.32 32.06
C GLU A 113 13.27 1.09 32.66
N GLY A 114 13.45 -0.05 32.00
CA GLY A 114 13.80 -1.25 32.73
C GLY A 114 15.30 -1.14 33.02
N GLU A 115 15.57 -0.92 34.30
CA GLU A 115 16.80 -1.18 35.06
C GLU A 115 17.97 -1.75 34.23
N GLU A 116 19.08 -1.03 34.18
CA GLU A 116 20.37 -1.44 34.76
C GLU A 116 21.40 -0.32 34.55
N GLU A 117 22.11 -0.02 35.64
CA GLU A 117 23.05 1.07 35.82
C GLU A 117 24.29 0.90 34.94
N GLY A 118 24.71 1.97 34.25
CA GLY A 118 25.85 1.91 33.32
C GLY A 118 26.22 3.26 32.72
N GLU A 119 26.92 4.04 33.53
CA GLU A 119 27.52 5.35 33.28
C GLU A 119 28.24 5.50 31.93
N GLY A 120 27.78 6.47 31.12
CA GLY A 120 28.61 7.27 30.20
C GLY A 120 29.26 6.58 28.99
N GLY A 121 28.60 6.63 27.82
CA GLY A 121 29.27 6.26 26.57
C GLY A 121 28.55 6.66 25.29
N SER A 122 28.90 7.83 24.75
CA SER A 122 28.90 8.22 23.32
C SER A 122 27.92 7.51 22.35
N GLY A 123 26.89 8.24 21.93
CA GLY A 123 26.24 8.16 20.60
C GLY A 123 26.29 6.83 19.86
N ALA A 124 25.50 5.85 20.30
CA ALA A 124 25.31 4.60 19.56
C ALA A 124 24.74 4.87 18.15
N THR A 125 25.55 4.63 17.11
CA THR A 125 25.18 4.83 15.71
C THR A 125 24.57 3.54 15.16
N ARG A 126 23.31 3.58 14.73
CA ARG A 126 22.63 2.42 14.15
C ARG A 126 22.81 2.38 12.63
N VAL A 127 23.39 1.30 12.11
CA VAL A 127 23.61 1.08 10.66
C VAL A 127 22.63 0.04 10.12
N LYS A 128 22.16 0.23 8.88
CA LYS A 128 21.33 -0.75 8.16
C LYS A 128 22.01 -1.12 6.84
N MET A 129 22.37 -2.39 6.69
CA MET A 129 23.03 -2.93 5.50
C MET A 129 22.16 -4.00 4.83
N ARG A 130 22.30 -4.19 3.51
CA ARG A 130 21.68 -5.30 2.76
C ARG A 130 22.75 -6.32 2.39
N LEU A 131 22.51 -7.57 2.76
CA LEU A 131 23.40 -8.71 2.45
C LEU A 131 22.64 -9.76 1.64
N PRO A 132 23.28 -10.40 0.64
CA PRO A 132 22.75 -11.60 0.00
C PRO A 132 22.52 -12.72 1.02
N LYS A 133 21.47 -13.51 0.83
CA LYS A 133 21.13 -14.63 1.73
C LYS A 133 22.28 -15.62 1.90
N ALA A 134 23.03 -15.90 0.83
CA ALA A 134 24.17 -16.80 0.85
C ALA A 134 25.34 -16.28 1.73
N GLU A 135 25.57 -14.97 1.76
CA GLU A 135 26.61 -14.37 2.61
C GLU A 135 26.24 -14.45 4.09
N VAL A 136 24.95 -14.24 4.42
CA VAL A 136 24.44 -14.38 5.79
C VAL A 136 24.53 -15.82 6.26
N GLU A 137 24.12 -16.78 5.43
CA GLU A 137 24.18 -18.20 5.76
C GLU A 137 25.62 -18.68 5.99
N ARG A 138 26.57 -18.23 5.17
CA ARG A 138 27.99 -18.55 5.36
C ARG A 138 28.52 -17.98 6.67
N LEU A 139 28.21 -16.73 6.98
CA LEU A 139 28.66 -16.06 8.22
C LEU A 139 28.15 -16.79 9.46
N MET A 140 26.91 -17.27 9.43
CA MET A 140 26.32 -18.04 10.54
C MET A 140 26.92 -19.44 10.67
N LYS A 141 27.27 -20.11 9.56
CA LYS A 141 27.89 -21.44 9.58
C LYS A 141 29.35 -21.42 10.01
N GLU A 142 30.09 -20.36 9.66
CA GLU A 142 31.50 -20.21 10.01
C GLU A 142 31.72 -19.70 11.44
N SER A 143 30.67 -19.26 12.13
CA SER A 143 30.76 -18.72 13.50
C SER A 143 30.27 -19.78 14.48
N VAL A 144 31.06 -20.04 15.52
CA VAL A 144 30.70 -21.02 16.53
C VAL A 144 29.83 -20.37 17.60
N ASN A 145 30.11 -19.09 17.92
CA ASN A 145 29.44 -18.33 18.97
C ASN A 145 28.81 -17.03 18.43
N GLU A 146 27.83 -16.49 19.18
CA GLU A 146 27.15 -15.23 18.84
C GLU A 146 28.11 -14.03 18.81
N GLU A 147 29.09 -14.01 19.70
CA GLU A 147 30.13 -12.98 19.77
C GLU A 147 31.00 -12.96 18.51
N GLU A 148 31.44 -14.14 18.05
CA GLU A 148 32.21 -14.29 16.80
C GLU A 148 31.40 -13.85 15.57
N ALA A 149 30.10 -14.13 15.56
CA ALA A 149 29.20 -13.68 14.49
C ALA A 149 29.06 -12.15 14.47
N ALA A 150 28.92 -11.52 15.64
CA ALA A 150 28.85 -10.06 15.77
C ALA A 150 30.14 -9.39 15.30
N GLU A 151 31.30 -9.93 15.65
CA GLU A 151 32.60 -9.43 15.17
C GLU A 151 32.73 -9.50 13.65
N LYS A 152 32.34 -10.62 13.03
CA LYS A 152 32.37 -10.75 11.56
C LYS A 152 31.37 -9.81 10.87
N ILE A 153 30.21 -9.56 11.47
CA ILE A 153 29.24 -8.57 10.97
C ILE A 153 29.82 -7.15 11.07
N MET A 154 30.51 -6.82 12.17
CA MET A 154 31.18 -5.53 12.32
C MET A 154 32.31 -5.36 11.31
N GLN A 155 33.14 -6.39 11.09
CA GLN A 155 34.17 -6.39 10.04
C GLN A 155 33.58 -6.13 8.66
N LEU A 156 32.41 -6.70 8.36
CA LEU A 156 31.72 -6.46 7.09
C LEU A 156 31.17 -5.03 6.98
N CYS A 157 30.65 -4.47 8.08
CA CYS A 157 30.22 -3.08 8.14
C CYS A 157 31.39 -2.09 7.98
N MET A 158 32.56 -2.41 8.53
CA MET A 158 33.75 -1.55 8.49
C MET A 158 34.55 -1.70 7.19
N GLY A 159 34.67 -2.93 6.66
CA GLY A 159 35.51 -3.26 5.50
C GLY A 159 34.88 -2.99 4.13
N LYS A 160 33.56 -2.83 4.03
CA LYS A 160 32.85 -2.65 2.74
C LYS A 160 32.76 -1.19 2.27
N THR A 161 33.36 -0.27 3.01
CA THR A 161 33.43 1.17 2.65
C THR A 161 34.51 1.47 1.60
N GLY A 162 35.37 0.50 1.24
CA GLY A 162 36.56 0.73 0.40
C GLY A 162 36.59 0.12 -1.01
N ASN A 163 35.85 -0.95 -1.33
CA ASN A 163 36.06 -1.66 -2.60
C ASN A 163 34.78 -1.78 -3.44
N SER A 164 34.71 -0.95 -4.48
CA SER A 164 33.87 -1.18 -5.66
C SER A 164 34.71 -1.92 -6.72
N PRO A 165 34.26 -3.06 -7.25
CA PRO A 165 34.60 -3.47 -8.59
C PRO A 165 33.34 -3.40 -9.47
N ARG A 166 33.47 -2.64 -10.56
CA ARG A 166 32.50 -2.49 -11.64
C ARG A 166 33.07 -3.18 -12.90
N GLY A 167 32.27 -4.05 -13.52
CA GLY A 167 32.48 -4.68 -14.85
C GLY A 167 33.09 -6.09 -14.75
N GLU A 168 32.58 -7.18 -15.35
CA GLU A 168 31.95 -7.32 -16.67
C GLU A 168 30.87 -8.44 -16.76
N VAL A 169 29.66 -8.02 -17.16
CA VAL A 169 28.73 -8.51 -18.21
C VAL A 169 28.39 -10.02 -18.42
N ALA A 170 27.16 -10.40 -18.05
CA ALA A 170 26.12 -11.16 -18.81
C ALA A 170 25.12 -11.78 -17.79
N GLU A 171 23.77 -11.73 -17.84
CA GLU A 171 22.75 -11.17 -18.72
C GLU A 171 21.41 -11.23 -17.90
N ARG A 172 20.62 -10.13 -17.87
CA ARG A 172 19.17 -9.99 -17.51
C ARG A 172 18.68 -10.45 -16.10
N ARG A 173 17.94 -9.70 -15.28
CA ARG A 173 17.09 -8.48 -15.33
C ARG A 173 17.00 -7.94 -13.88
N GLN A 174 17.60 -6.80 -13.55
CA GLN A 174 16.97 -5.48 -13.35
C GLN A 174 15.72 -5.42 -12.42
N VAL A 175 15.90 -4.89 -11.21
CA VAL A 175 15.09 -3.76 -10.70
C VAL A 175 15.89 -2.93 -9.69
N HIS A 176 16.09 -1.68 -10.09
CA HIS A 176 16.91 -0.64 -9.46
C HIS A 176 16.03 0.20 -8.54
N CYS A 177 16.54 0.53 -7.35
CA CYS A 177 16.03 1.65 -6.57
C CYS A 177 17.23 2.48 -6.15
N ASP A 178 17.50 3.57 -6.85
CA ASP A 178 18.34 4.64 -6.34
C ASP A 178 17.55 5.95 -6.31
N GLY A 179 17.66 6.65 -5.20
CA GLY A 179 17.01 7.91 -4.90
C GLY A 179 18.07 8.97 -4.70
N GLY A 180 18.66 9.43 -5.81
CA GLY A 180 19.71 10.44 -5.85
C GLY A 180 19.18 11.81 -6.29
N ARG A 181 19.48 12.82 -5.49
CA ARG A 181 19.24 14.25 -5.71
C ARG A 181 20.11 14.80 -6.86
N GLY A 182 19.52 15.54 -7.79
CA GLY A 182 20.06 16.80 -8.31
C GLY A 182 20.89 16.81 -9.60
N SER A 183 20.28 17.44 -10.62
CA SER A 183 20.83 18.45 -11.54
C SER A 183 21.34 18.10 -12.96
N ILE A 184 20.54 18.63 -13.89
CA ILE A 184 20.88 19.37 -15.13
C ILE A 184 21.17 18.54 -16.40
N GLY A 185 20.22 18.65 -17.34
CA GLY A 185 20.40 18.33 -18.76
C GLY A 185 19.07 18.06 -19.45
N GLU A 186 18.66 18.94 -20.36
CA GLU A 186 17.62 18.77 -21.41
C GLU A 186 16.11 18.87 -21.05
N VAL A 187 15.62 20.09 -21.29
CA VAL A 187 14.39 20.50 -21.98
C VAL A 187 13.23 19.47 -22.03
N PHE A 188 12.40 19.49 -20.99
CA PHE A 188 10.97 19.22 -21.15
C PHE A 188 10.19 20.44 -20.62
N LYS A 189 9.56 21.19 -21.53
CA LYS A 189 8.68 22.31 -21.22
C LYS A 189 7.54 21.80 -20.32
N ALA A 190 7.65 22.00 -19.01
CA ALA A 190 6.53 21.84 -18.10
C ALA A 190 5.48 22.91 -18.44
N ARG A 191 4.26 22.49 -18.79
CA ARG A 191 3.13 23.41 -18.96
C ARG A 191 2.90 24.14 -17.64
N GLU A 192 3.22 25.43 -17.62
CA GLU A 192 2.86 26.34 -16.53
C GLU A 192 1.33 26.38 -16.41
N LYS A 193 0.79 25.77 -15.36
CA LYS A 193 -0.63 25.90 -15.03
C LYS A 193 -0.86 27.30 -14.48
N ARG A 194 -1.08 28.26 -15.37
CA ARG A 194 -1.54 29.59 -15.01
C ARG A 194 -3.00 29.51 -14.58
N VAL A 195 -3.25 29.84 -13.31
CA VAL A 195 -4.61 30.04 -12.79
C VAL A 195 -4.84 31.55 -12.80
N SER A 196 -5.77 32.00 -13.65
CA SER A 196 -6.23 33.39 -13.65
C SER A 196 -7.47 33.49 -12.76
N PHE A 197 -7.46 34.45 -11.82
CA PHE A 197 -8.66 34.83 -11.08
C PHE A 197 -9.42 35.87 -11.90
N MET A 198 -10.68 35.58 -12.23
CA MET A 198 -11.58 36.60 -12.78
C MET A 198 -12.17 37.40 -11.62
N ALA A 199 -12.03 38.72 -11.67
CA ALA A 199 -12.79 39.62 -10.81
C ALA A 199 -14.26 39.57 -11.23
N MET A 200 -15.14 39.13 -10.33
CA MET A 200 -16.58 39.26 -10.53
C MET A 200 -16.95 40.72 -10.31
N ASN A 201 -17.18 41.45 -11.40
CA ASN A 201 -17.76 42.78 -11.33
C ASN A 201 -19.19 42.66 -10.77
N GLY A 202 -19.45 43.43 -9.72
CA GLY A 202 -20.64 43.36 -8.89
C GLY A 202 -21.94 43.59 -9.66
N ALA A 203 -22.80 42.57 -9.66
CA ALA A 203 -24.22 42.72 -9.93
C ALA A 203 -24.93 43.04 -8.60
N ARG A 204 -25.28 44.31 -8.45
CA ARG A 204 -26.11 44.87 -7.38
C ARG A 204 -27.51 44.24 -7.46
N SER A 205 -27.82 43.26 -6.62
CA SER A 205 -29.20 42.78 -6.44
C SER A 205 -29.92 43.72 -5.47
N GLN A 206 -30.82 44.52 -6.00
CA GLN A 206 -31.74 45.39 -5.26
C GLN A 206 -32.88 44.53 -4.70
N VAL A 207 -33.05 44.52 -3.39
CA VAL A 207 -34.15 43.79 -2.71
C VAL A 207 -35.28 44.79 -2.49
N ALA A 208 -36.42 44.58 -3.15
CA ALA A 208 -37.64 45.35 -2.90
C ALA A 208 -38.44 44.69 -1.77
N VAL A 209 -38.86 45.51 -0.80
CA VAL A 209 -39.75 45.13 0.30
C VAL A 209 -41.13 45.68 -0.03
N SER A 210 -42.13 44.80 -0.14
CA SER A 210 -43.53 45.19 -0.22
C SER A 210 -44.10 45.32 1.20
N SER A 211 -44.86 46.38 1.43
CA SER A 211 -45.53 46.75 2.69
C SER A 211 -46.61 45.77 3.14
#